data_AF-A0A831P9E0-F1
#
_entry.id   AF-A0A831P9E0-F1
#
_cell.length_a   1.000
_cell.length_b   1.000
_cell.length_c   1.000
_cell.angle_alpha   90.00
_cell.angle_beta   90.00
_cell.angle_gamma   90.00
#
_symmetry.space_group_name_H-M   'P 1'
#
loop_
_entity.id
_entity.type
_entity.pdbx_description
1 polymer ?
#
loop_
_entity_poly.entity_id
_entity_poly.type
_entity_poly.pdbx_seq_one_letter_code
_entity_poly.pdbx_strand_id
1 'polypeptide(L)'
;MQVFRFVCGLSPGIRESPLPAKRRLVIADLSFHIVDVVQNSVTAGADRVEITIEVSRRNDRIRLKISDNGRGMDSETAQLVQDPFYTTKSGKKVGLGIPLMKETALQCDGAFRLTSKLGKGTSIRAEYRLTHIDTPPMGPVDETVFQLIAATPDVDMVLAWITDAGRFAVSTHEIREQIGEMSLTHPAVLSFLRKYLRENLERLPM
;
A
#
# COMPACT_ATOMS: atom_id res chain seq x y z
N MET A 1 -49.35 19.68 -27.67
CA MET A 1 -49.76 21.07 -27.38
C MET A 1 -50.62 21.03 -26.12
N GLN A 2 -50.19 21.73 -25.03
CA GLN A 2 -50.82 21.91 -23.69
C GLN A 2 -51.05 20.62 -22.86
N VAL A 3 -50.39 20.34 -21.72
CA VAL A 3 -50.15 21.05 -20.42
C VAL A 3 -51.42 21.29 -19.59
N PHE A 4 -51.54 20.60 -18.44
CA PHE A 4 -51.95 21.03 -17.07
C PHE A 4 -52.14 19.76 -16.18
N ARG A 5 -51.21 19.40 -15.29
CA ARG A 5 -51.05 19.77 -13.85
C ARG A 5 -52.15 19.20 -12.93
N PHE A 6 -51.79 18.23 -12.09
CA PHE A 6 -52.37 18.03 -10.75
C PHE A 6 -51.27 17.63 -9.76
N VAL A 7 -51.24 18.34 -8.63
CA VAL A 7 -50.37 18.18 -7.47
C VAL A 7 -51.19 17.51 -6.36
N CYS A 8 -50.65 16.47 -5.71
CA CYS A 8 -50.85 16.00 -4.32
C CYS A 8 -50.46 14.51 -4.25
N GLY A 9 -49.75 13.99 -3.25
CA GLY A 9 -49.47 14.53 -1.93
C GLY A 9 -48.16 14.00 -1.35
N LEU A 10 -47.51 14.89 -0.59
CA LEU A 10 -46.42 14.58 0.32
C LEU A 10 -47.00 13.75 1.47
N SER A 11 -46.46 12.54 1.68
CA SER A 11 -46.56 11.87 2.98
C SER A 11 -45.41 12.36 3.86
N PRO A 12 -45.70 12.94 5.05
CA PRO A 12 -44.68 13.34 6.00
C PRO A 12 -44.16 12.11 6.74
N GLY A 13 -42.84 11.95 6.83
CA GLY A 13 -42.22 10.96 7.72
C GLY A 13 -41.29 9.95 7.06
N ILE A 14 -40.46 10.37 6.09
CA ILE A 14 -39.20 9.65 5.88
C ILE A 14 -38.30 10.06 7.04
N ARG A 15 -38.28 9.26 8.11
CA ARG A 15 -37.23 9.35 9.12
C ARG A 15 -35.91 9.17 8.38
N GLU A 16 -35.04 10.17 8.46
CA GLU A 16 -33.64 10.00 8.10
C GLU A 16 -33.13 8.78 8.88
N SER A 17 -32.88 7.67 8.18
CA SER A 17 -32.25 6.51 8.77
C SER A 17 -30.87 6.96 9.22
N PRO A 18 -30.46 6.73 10.48
CA PRO A 18 -29.12 7.08 10.92
C PRO A 18 -28.11 6.40 9.98
N LEU A 19 -27.09 7.15 9.57
CA LEU A 19 -25.94 6.64 8.83
C LEU A 19 -25.54 5.28 9.44
N PRO A 20 -25.34 4.23 8.63
CA PRO A 20 -24.98 2.92 9.17
C PRO A 20 -23.73 3.09 10.04
N ALA A 21 -23.80 2.58 11.28
CA ALA A 21 -22.67 2.57 12.21
C ALA A 21 -21.39 2.19 11.47
N LYS A 22 -20.31 2.99 11.65
CA LYS A 22 -19.01 2.83 10.99
C LYS A 22 -18.66 1.33 10.92
N ARG A 23 -18.86 0.70 9.76
CA ARG A 23 -18.34 -0.64 9.51
C ARG A 23 -16.84 -0.52 9.66
N ARG A 24 -16.28 -1.09 10.73
CA ARG A 24 -14.84 -1.20 10.93
C ARG A 24 -14.32 -1.92 9.67
N LEU A 25 -13.64 -1.19 8.80
CA LEU A 25 -13.02 -1.80 7.62
C LEU A 25 -11.90 -2.67 8.17
N VAL A 26 -12.15 -3.97 8.29
CA VAL A 26 -11.14 -4.92 8.76
C VAL A 26 -10.18 -5.14 7.60
N ILE A 27 -9.00 -4.53 7.70
CA ILE A 27 -7.89 -4.86 6.83
C ILE A 27 -7.39 -6.23 7.26
N ALA A 28 -7.31 -7.17 6.32
CA ALA A 28 -6.94 -8.55 6.63
C ALA A 28 -5.48 -8.65 7.09
N ASP A 29 -4.57 -7.90 6.46
CA ASP A 29 -3.15 -7.84 6.83
C ASP A 29 -2.45 -6.59 6.25
N LEU A 30 -1.25 -6.28 6.77
CA LEU A 30 -0.48 -5.10 6.38
C LEU A 30 0.10 -5.19 4.95
N SER A 31 0.19 -6.38 4.34
CA SER A 31 0.70 -6.53 2.98
C SER A 31 -0.24 -5.92 1.93
N PHE A 32 -1.53 -5.82 2.22
CA PHE A 32 -2.48 -5.08 1.36
C PHE A 32 -2.13 -3.60 1.23
N HIS A 33 -1.63 -2.96 2.30
CA HIS A 33 -1.16 -1.58 2.24
C HIS A 33 0.05 -1.44 1.31
N ILE A 34 0.91 -2.46 1.26
CA ILE A 34 2.04 -2.48 0.33
C ILE A 34 1.54 -2.51 -1.10
N VAL A 35 0.60 -3.40 -1.42
CA VAL A 35 0.01 -3.51 -2.76
C VAL A 35 -0.61 -2.18 -3.20
N ASP A 36 -1.44 -1.58 -2.35
CA ASP A 36 -2.15 -0.33 -2.67
C ASP A 36 -1.18 0.83 -2.93
N VAL A 37 -0.16 0.99 -2.09
CA VAL A 37 0.81 2.07 -2.24
C VAL A 37 1.69 1.84 -3.47
N VAL A 38 2.20 0.62 -3.68
CA VAL A 38 3.03 0.29 -4.86
C VAL A 38 2.24 0.49 -6.15
N GLN A 39 0.97 0.08 -6.20
CA GLN A 39 0.11 0.35 -7.37
C GLN A 39 -0.09 1.85 -7.62
N ASN A 40 -0.19 2.66 -6.56
CA ASN A 40 -0.25 4.11 -6.71
C ASN A 40 1.06 4.68 -7.27
N SER A 41 2.21 4.17 -6.82
CA SER A 41 3.52 4.55 -7.36
C SER A 41 3.66 4.20 -8.86
N VAL A 42 3.24 3.00 -9.26
CA VAL A 42 3.25 2.58 -10.67
C VAL A 42 2.29 3.44 -11.51
N THR A 43 1.09 3.72 -11.00
CA THR A 43 0.14 4.65 -11.65
C THR A 43 0.71 6.07 -11.78
N ALA A 44 1.56 6.47 -10.85
CA ALA A 44 2.25 7.77 -10.87
C ALA A 44 3.44 7.80 -11.85
N GLY A 45 3.70 6.71 -12.58
CA GLY A 45 4.79 6.60 -13.56
C GLY A 45 6.15 6.39 -12.92
N ALA A 46 6.22 5.84 -11.72
CA ALA A 46 7.49 5.48 -11.10
C ALA A 46 8.16 4.33 -11.88
N ASP A 47 9.43 4.50 -12.22
CA ASP A 47 10.29 3.42 -12.74
C ASP A 47 11.07 2.71 -11.63
N ARG A 48 11.07 3.26 -10.40
CA ARG A 48 11.68 2.66 -9.21
C ARG A 48 10.79 2.80 -7.99
N VAL A 49 10.63 1.70 -7.25
CA VAL A 49 9.89 1.63 -6.00
C VAL A 49 10.70 0.87 -4.94
N GLU A 50 10.88 1.49 -3.78
CA GLU A 50 11.61 0.95 -2.65
C GLU A 50 10.65 0.65 -1.50
N ILE A 51 10.64 -0.61 -1.06
CA ILE A 51 9.82 -1.14 0.04
C ILE A 51 10.78 -1.52 1.17
N THR A 52 10.67 -0.85 2.31
CA THR A 52 11.40 -1.20 3.53
C THR A 52 10.42 -1.63 4.61
N ILE A 53 10.63 -2.81 5.15
CA ILE A 53 9.87 -3.38 6.26
C ILE A 53 10.85 -3.67 7.38
N GLU A 54 10.63 -3.02 8.52
CA GLU A 54 11.44 -3.20 9.71
C GLU A 54 10.54 -3.68 10.84
N VAL A 55 10.89 -4.82 11.43
CA VAL A 55 10.19 -5.41 12.57
C VAL A 55 11.16 -5.56 13.72
N SER A 56 10.93 -4.83 14.81
CA SER A 56 11.77 -4.91 16.00
C SER A 56 10.91 -5.25 17.21
N ARG A 57 11.08 -6.48 17.71
CA ARG A 57 10.48 -6.93 18.97
C ARG A 57 11.09 -6.17 20.14
N ARG A 58 12.39 -5.88 20.07
CA ARG A 58 13.10 -5.09 21.10
C ARG A 58 12.49 -3.70 21.29
N ASN A 59 12.05 -3.08 20.19
CA ASN A 59 11.43 -1.75 20.21
C ASN A 59 9.90 -1.77 20.17
N ASP A 60 9.27 -2.96 20.19
CA ASP A 60 7.82 -3.15 20.06
C ASP A 60 7.23 -2.40 18.85
N ARG A 61 7.88 -2.50 17.68
CA ARG A 61 7.51 -1.72 16.49
C ARG A 61 7.60 -2.50 15.19
N ILE A 62 6.63 -2.22 14.32
CA ILE A 62 6.69 -2.46 12.87
C ILE A 62 6.79 -1.11 12.17
N ARG A 63 7.66 -0.99 11.18
CA ARG A 63 7.77 0.19 10.32
C ARG A 63 7.73 -0.24 8.86
N LEU A 64 6.76 0.29 8.14
CA LEU A 64 6.63 0.17 6.69
C LEU A 64 6.97 1.50 6.06
N LYS A 65 7.97 1.51 5.18
CA LYS A 65 8.32 2.67 4.36
C LYS A 65 8.29 2.28 2.90
N ILE A 66 7.53 3.01 2.09
CA ILE A 66 7.47 2.83 0.64
C ILE A 66 7.83 4.16 0.00
N SER A 67 8.81 4.15 -0.90
CA SER A 67 9.25 5.34 -1.63
C SER A 67 9.28 5.06 -3.12
N ASP A 68 8.87 6.03 -3.92
CA ASP A 68 8.89 5.97 -5.37
C ASP A 68 9.48 7.23 -5.97
N ASN A 69 9.87 7.16 -7.23
CA ASN A 69 10.34 8.29 -8.04
C ASN A 69 9.31 8.73 -9.09
N GLY A 70 8.02 8.47 -8.87
CA GLY A 70 6.97 8.86 -9.81
C GLY A 70 6.79 10.39 -9.89
N ARG A 71 5.70 10.82 -10.53
CA ARG A 71 5.41 12.26 -10.73
C ARG A 71 5.31 13.10 -9.45
N GLY A 72 5.10 12.47 -8.30
CA GLY A 72 4.91 13.14 -7.02
C GLY A 72 3.64 13.99 -6.95
N MET A 73 3.50 14.75 -5.87
CA MET A 73 2.35 15.60 -5.55
C MET A 73 2.83 16.94 -5.01
N ASP A 74 2.01 17.99 -5.19
CA ASP A 74 2.17 19.23 -4.42
C ASP A 74 1.69 19.05 -2.98
N SER A 75 1.91 20.06 -2.13
CA SER A 75 1.57 20.00 -0.71
C SER A 75 0.08 19.88 -0.44
N GLU A 76 -0.77 20.46 -1.30
CA GLU A 76 -2.22 20.42 -1.16
C GLU A 76 -2.74 19.02 -1.48
N THR A 77 -2.35 18.47 -2.63
CA THR A 77 -2.70 17.11 -3.06
C THR A 77 -2.17 16.08 -2.05
N ALA A 78 -0.95 16.25 -1.52
CA ALA A 78 -0.38 15.35 -0.51
C ALA A 78 -1.16 15.34 0.82
N GLN A 79 -1.85 16.42 1.16
CA GLN A 79 -2.77 16.46 2.30
C GLN A 79 -4.10 15.79 1.95
N LEU A 80 -4.64 16.08 0.76
CA LEU A 80 -5.93 15.56 0.30
C LEU A 80 -5.92 14.04 0.11
N VAL A 81 -4.85 13.43 -0.42
CA VAL A 81 -4.78 11.96 -0.62
C VAL A 81 -4.81 11.13 0.67
N GLN A 82 -4.71 11.78 1.82
CA GLN A 82 -4.87 11.13 3.12
C GLN A 82 -6.33 11.11 3.60
N ASP A 83 -7.22 11.82 2.90
CA ASP A 83 -8.67 11.82 3.16
C ASP A 83 -9.34 10.62 2.45
N PRO A 84 -10.11 9.77 3.17
CA PRO A 84 -10.86 8.66 2.59
C PRO A 84 -11.76 9.05 1.40
N PHE A 85 -12.28 10.28 1.37
CA PHE A 85 -13.22 10.73 0.35
C PHE A 85 -12.56 11.39 -0.87
N TYR A 86 -11.24 11.55 -0.84
CA TYR A 86 -10.49 12.11 -1.95
C TYR A 86 -9.91 11.01 -2.86
N THR A 87 -10.12 11.11 -4.17
CA THR A 87 -9.49 10.24 -5.17
C THR A 87 -9.35 10.96 -6.50
N THR A 88 -8.20 10.79 -7.15
CA THR A 88 -7.94 11.31 -8.49
C THR A 88 -8.19 10.26 -9.59
N LYS A 89 -8.64 9.05 -9.24
CA LYS A 89 -8.89 7.95 -10.20
C LYS A 89 -10.33 8.01 -10.71
N SER A 90 -10.50 8.35 -11.99
CA SER A 90 -11.81 8.39 -12.67
C SER A 90 -12.54 7.05 -12.54
N GLY A 91 -13.78 7.06 -12.03
CA GLY A 91 -14.62 5.86 -11.88
C GLY A 91 -14.49 5.10 -10.54
N LYS A 92 -13.48 5.40 -9.70
CA LYS A 92 -13.46 4.94 -8.30
C LYS A 92 -14.12 5.99 -7.41
N LYS A 93 -15.13 5.60 -6.63
CA LYS A 93 -15.79 6.49 -5.66
C LYS A 93 -14.97 6.74 -4.39
N VAL A 94 -13.89 5.98 -4.15
CA VAL A 94 -13.10 6.05 -2.90
C VAL A 94 -11.62 5.74 -3.16
N GLY A 95 -10.72 6.52 -2.56
CA GLY A 95 -9.26 6.38 -2.66
C GLY A 95 -8.65 5.74 -1.42
N LEU A 96 -9.09 4.52 -1.07
CA LEU A 96 -8.92 4.00 0.30
C LEU A 96 -7.50 3.58 0.72
N GLY A 97 -6.57 3.27 -0.18
CA GLY A 97 -5.29 2.66 0.21
C GLY A 97 -4.48 3.48 1.23
N ILE A 98 -4.14 4.72 0.90
CA ILE A 98 -3.37 5.61 1.80
C ILE A 98 -4.16 5.97 3.07
N PRO A 99 -5.44 6.40 2.99
CA PRO A 99 -6.24 6.70 4.18
C PRO A 99 -6.38 5.51 5.13
N LEU A 100 -6.55 4.28 4.61
CA LEU A 100 -6.64 3.07 5.42
C LEU A 100 -5.30 2.75 6.10
N MET A 101 -4.18 2.82 5.38
CA MET A 101 -2.85 2.63 5.95
C MET A 101 -2.59 3.61 7.11
N LYS A 102 -2.97 4.88 6.92
CA LYS A 102 -2.89 5.92 7.95
C LYS A 102 -3.76 5.58 9.16
N GLU A 103 -5.03 5.25 8.94
CA GLU A 103 -5.95 4.94 10.03
C GLU A 103 -5.48 3.72 10.83
N THR A 104 -5.04 2.65 10.17
CA THR A 104 -4.48 1.47 10.85
C THR A 104 -3.27 1.84 11.70
N ALA A 105 -2.34 2.64 11.17
CA ALA A 105 -1.16 3.06 11.91
C ALA A 105 -1.53 3.84 13.18
N LEU A 106 -2.46 4.79 13.06
CA LEU A 106 -2.91 5.61 14.19
C LEU A 106 -3.71 4.79 15.23
N GLN A 107 -4.52 3.83 14.79
CA GLN A 107 -5.28 2.94 15.68
C GLN A 107 -4.40 1.95 16.45
N CYS A 108 -3.17 1.70 15.98
CA CYS A 108 -2.25 0.73 16.56
C CYS A 108 -1.12 1.41 17.35
N ASP A 109 -1.40 2.52 18.04
CA ASP A 109 -0.43 3.35 18.78
C ASP A 109 0.80 3.76 17.95
N GLY A 110 0.60 3.90 16.65
CA GLY A 110 1.64 4.10 15.67
C GLY A 110 1.73 5.55 15.17
N ALA A 111 2.33 5.71 14.00
CA ALA A 111 2.50 7.01 13.37
C ALA A 111 2.42 6.88 11.85
N PHE A 112 1.96 7.93 11.18
CA PHE A 112 1.90 7.99 9.72
C PHE A 112 2.54 9.29 9.21
N ARG A 113 3.34 9.19 8.15
CA ARG A 113 3.95 10.33 7.47
C ARG A 113 3.94 10.10 5.97
N LEU A 114 3.50 11.12 5.23
CA LEU A 114 3.60 11.20 3.78
C LEU A 114 4.37 12.45 3.41
N THR A 115 5.39 12.29 2.56
CA THR A 115 6.14 13.39 1.96
C THR A 115 6.19 13.19 0.46
N SER A 116 5.84 14.21 -0.31
CA SER A 116 5.86 14.15 -1.77
C SER A 116 6.27 15.49 -2.36
N LYS A 117 6.90 15.47 -3.52
CA LYS A 117 7.24 16.68 -4.28
C LYS A 117 7.10 16.42 -5.77
N LEU A 118 6.46 17.35 -6.48
CA LEU A 118 6.31 17.29 -7.93
C LEU A 118 7.65 17.03 -8.63
N GLY A 119 7.67 16.04 -9.51
CA GLY A 119 8.84 15.59 -10.27
C GLY A 119 9.94 14.92 -9.44
N LYS A 120 9.69 14.60 -8.17
CA LYS A 120 10.65 13.92 -7.27
C LYS A 120 10.14 12.60 -6.69
N GLY A 121 8.84 12.33 -6.80
CA GLY A 121 8.21 11.13 -6.24
C GLY A 121 7.61 11.32 -4.86
N THR A 122 7.27 10.20 -4.22
CA THR A 122 6.54 10.15 -2.95
C THR A 122 7.21 9.17 -1.99
N SER A 123 7.18 9.50 -0.70
CA SER A 123 7.60 8.60 0.39
C SER A 123 6.51 8.55 1.46
N ILE A 124 6.07 7.33 1.77
CA ILE A 124 5.08 7.05 2.81
C ILE A 124 5.75 6.19 3.88
N ARG A 125 5.56 6.54 5.14
CA ARG A 125 6.01 5.79 6.31
C ARG A 125 4.85 5.58 7.27
N ALA A 126 4.55 4.33 7.58
CA ALA A 126 3.66 3.94 8.65
C ALA A 126 4.44 3.18 9.73
N GLU A 127 4.14 3.46 10.98
CA GLU A 127 4.63 2.74 12.14
C GLU A 127 3.46 2.17 12.91
N TYR A 128 3.65 1.01 13.52
CA TYR A 128 2.66 0.28 14.32
C TYR A 128 3.35 -0.23 15.57
N ARG A 129 2.64 -0.27 16.70
CA ARG A 129 3.10 -1.02 17.87
C ARG A 129 2.92 -2.52 17.61
N LEU A 130 3.98 -3.30 17.73
CA LEU A 130 3.96 -4.73 17.36
C LEU A 130 2.98 -5.54 18.22
N THR A 131 2.91 -5.27 19.52
CA THR A 131 2.06 -6.03 20.45
C THR A 131 0.65 -5.44 20.64
N HIS A 132 0.23 -4.45 19.85
CA HIS A 132 -1.11 -3.88 19.97
C HIS A 132 -2.18 -4.87 19.47
N ILE A 133 -3.31 -4.96 20.18
CA ILE A 133 -4.37 -5.97 19.91
C ILE A 133 -4.99 -5.83 18.51
N ASP A 134 -5.06 -4.60 18.01
CA ASP A 134 -5.61 -4.30 16.68
C ASP A 134 -4.55 -4.25 15.58
N THR A 135 -3.27 -4.51 15.87
CA THR A 135 -2.22 -4.57 14.84
C THR A 135 -2.50 -5.76 13.93
N PRO A 136 -2.80 -5.54 12.64
CA PRO A 136 -3.02 -6.64 11.72
C PRO A 136 -1.73 -7.45 11.54
N PRO A 137 -1.84 -8.73 11.18
CA PRO A 137 -0.66 -9.51 10.82
C PRO A 137 0.04 -8.86 9.62
N MET A 138 1.34 -9.15 9.45
CA MET A 138 2.09 -8.65 8.29
C MET A 138 1.58 -9.19 6.95
N GLY A 139 0.97 -10.38 6.95
CA GLY A 139 0.54 -11.07 5.72
C GLY A 139 1.69 -11.78 5.01
N PRO A 140 1.42 -12.36 3.82
CA PRO A 140 2.39 -13.12 3.04
C PRO A 140 3.29 -12.18 2.22
N VAL A 141 4.23 -11.50 2.90
CA VAL A 141 5.07 -10.45 2.28
C VAL A 141 5.89 -10.98 1.10
N ASP A 142 6.41 -12.21 1.20
CA ASP A 142 7.15 -12.88 0.13
C ASP A 142 6.31 -13.04 -1.15
N GLU A 143 5.08 -13.53 -1.01
CA GLU A 143 4.15 -13.71 -2.12
C GLU A 143 3.67 -12.36 -2.66
N THR A 144 3.38 -11.40 -1.78
CA THR A 144 2.96 -10.04 -2.16
C THR A 144 4.05 -9.35 -3.00
N VAL A 145 5.31 -9.38 -2.57
CA VAL A 145 6.42 -8.76 -3.31
C VAL A 145 6.68 -9.52 -4.61
N PHE A 146 6.63 -10.86 -4.60
CA PHE A 146 6.75 -11.67 -5.82
C PHE A 146 5.70 -11.27 -6.86
N GLN A 147 4.43 -11.14 -6.46
CA GLN A 147 3.33 -10.76 -7.35
C GLN A 147 3.52 -9.35 -7.91
N LEU A 148 3.98 -8.41 -7.09
CA LEU A 148 4.27 -7.04 -7.54
C LEU A 148 5.38 -7.02 -8.59
N ILE A 149 6.49 -7.74 -8.37
CA ILE A 149 7.59 -7.85 -9.33
C ILE A 149 7.10 -8.49 -10.64
N ALA A 150 6.35 -9.59 -10.55
CA ALA A 150 5.84 -10.30 -11.73
C ALA A 150 4.83 -9.46 -12.53
N ALA A 151 4.01 -8.66 -11.86
CA ALA A 151 3.00 -7.81 -12.50
C ALA A 151 3.56 -6.51 -13.10
N THR A 152 4.75 -6.07 -12.66
CA THR A 152 5.37 -4.81 -13.09
C THR A 152 6.86 -4.99 -13.41
N PRO A 153 7.18 -5.82 -14.42
CA PRO A 153 8.57 -6.22 -14.71
C PRO A 153 9.48 -5.08 -15.18
N ASP A 154 8.91 -3.95 -15.61
CA ASP A 154 9.65 -2.77 -16.05
C ASP A 154 10.00 -1.82 -14.91
N VAL A 155 9.44 -2.04 -13.70
CA VAL A 155 9.72 -1.23 -12.52
C VAL A 155 10.86 -1.86 -11.74
N ASP A 156 11.87 -1.06 -11.38
CA ASP A 156 12.91 -1.47 -10.45
C ASP A 156 12.33 -1.51 -9.03
N MET A 157 12.17 -2.73 -8.49
CA MET A 157 11.64 -2.95 -7.17
C MET A 157 12.76 -3.34 -6.23
N VAL A 158 12.88 -2.60 -5.13
CA VAL A 158 13.84 -2.88 -4.07
C VAL A 158 13.06 -3.24 -2.81
N LEU A 159 13.32 -4.41 -2.24
CA LEU A 159 12.83 -4.82 -0.92
C LEU A 159 13.98 -4.79 0.07
N ALA A 160 13.73 -4.24 1.26
CA ALA A 160 14.56 -4.44 2.44
C ALA A 160 13.69 -4.97 3.58
N TRP A 161 14.00 -6.17 4.06
CA TRP A 161 13.39 -6.80 5.23
C TRP A 161 14.40 -6.79 6.38
N ILE A 162 14.06 -6.12 7.48
CA ILE A 162 14.96 -5.87 8.60
C ILE A 162 14.28 -6.38 9.87
N THR A 163 14.94 -7.27 10.60
CA THR A 163 14.47 -7.73 11.91
C THR A 163 15.59 -7.62 12.95
N ASP A 164 15.26 -7.89 14.22
CA ASP A 164 16.26 -7.98 15.28
C ASP A 164 17.32 -9.07 15.01
N ALA A 165 17.03 -10.05 14.12
CA ALA A 165 17.92 -11.15 13.77
C ALA A 165 18.84 -10.84 12.58
N GLY A 166 18.51 -9.84 11.75
CA GLY A 166 19.32 -9.51 10.59
C GLY A 166 18.58 -8.73 9.51
N ARG A 167 19.19 -8.65 8.34
CA ARG A 167 18.65 -7.92 7.18
C ARG A 167 18.75 -8.78 5.94
N PHE A 168 17.66 -8.81 5.18
CA PHE A 168 17.60 -9.28 3.81
C PHE A 168 17.24 -8.12 2.90
N ALA A 169 17.88 -8.05 1.73
CA ALA A 169 17.52 -7.08 0.70
C ALA A 169 17.63 -7.72 -0.67
N VAL A 170 16.78 -7.25 -1.59
CA VAL A 170 16.79 -7.69 -2.98
C VAL A 170 16.39 -6.52 -3.88
N SER A 171 17.04 -6.40 -5.02
CA SER A 171 16.72 -5.43 -6.06
C SER A 171 16.45 -6.17 -7.37
N THR A 172 15.39 -5.79 -8.08
CA THR A 172 15.14 -6.37 -9.41
C THR A 172 16.16 -5.88 -10.43
N HIS A 173 16.77 -4.71 -10.25
CA HIS A 173 17.93 -4.29 -11.04
C HIS A 173 19.09 -5.29 -10.91
N GLU A 174 19.52 -5.64 -9.69
CA GLU A 174 20.59 -6.63 -9.46
C GLU A 174 20.24 -8.01 -10.03
N ILE A 175 18.97 -8.43 -9.91
CA ILE A 175 18.52 -9.69 -10.52
C ILE A 175 18.62 -9.64 -12.05
N ARG A 176 18.23 -8.53 -12.69
CA ARG A 176 18.34 -8.36 -14.15
C ARG A 176 19.80 -8.49 -14.62
N GLU A 177 20.75 -7.94 -13.86
CA GLU A 177 22.19 -8.09 -14.17
C GLU A 177 22.67 -9.54 -14.10
N GLN A 178 22.07 -10.37 -13.24
CA GLN A 178 22.47 -11.77 -13.07
C GLN A 178 21.83 -12.73 -14.08
N ILE A 179 20.60 -12.45 -14.53
CA ILE A 179 19.86 -13.34 -15.45
C ILE A 179 20.21 -13.08 -16.93
N GLY A 180 21.07 -12.10 -17.23
CA GLY A 180 21.53 -11.79 -18.58
C GLY A 180 20.39 -11.34 -19.49
N GLU A 181 20.21 -12.01 -20.64
CA GLU A 181 19.16 -11.66 -21.61
C GLU A 181 17.76 -12.19 -21.24
N MET A 182 17.64 -12.94 -20.15
CA MET A 182 16.34 -13.49 -19.74
C MET A 182 15.43 -12.39 -19.16
N SER A 183 14.14 -12.45 -19.48
CA SER A 183 13.14 -11.59 -18.85
C SER A 183 12.88 -12.01 -17.39
N LEU A 184 12.58 -11.04 -16.52
CA LEU A 184 12.06 -11.30 -15.16
C LEU A 184 10.76 -12.12 -15.17
N THR A 185 9.98 -12.04 -16.27
CA THR A 185 8.74 -12.81 -16.44
C THR A 185 8.96 -14.23 -16.97
N HIS A 186 10.21 -14.62 -17.25
CA HIS A 186 10.50 -15.97 -17.71
C HIS A 186 10.16 -17.00 -16.62
N PRO A 187 9.49 -18.13 -16.94
CA PRO A 187 9.00 -19.08 -15.92
C PRO A 187 10.07 -19.60 -14.94
N ALA A 188 11.28 -19.88 -15.43
CA ALA A 188 12.40 -20.29 -14.59
C ALA A 188 12.85 -19.19 -13.61
N VAL A 189 12.85 -17.92 -14.06
CA VAL A 189 13.22 -16.76 -13.23
C VAL A 189 12.14 -16.51 -12.19
N LEU A 190 10.86 -16.60 -12.56
CA LEU A 190 9.74 -16.48 -11.62
C LEU A 190 9.76 -17.58 -10.56
N SER A 191 10.04 -18.83 -10.96
CA SER A 191 10.17 -19.95 -10.03
C SER A 191 11.33 -19.74 -9.06
N PHE A 192 12.49 -19.30 -9.56
CA PHE A 192 13.64 -18.94 -8.74
C PHE A 192 13.30 -17.80 -7.78
N LEU A 193 12.75 -16.69 -8.27
CA LEU A 193 12.45 -15.49 -7.49
C LEU A 193 11.48 -15.80 -6.35
N ARG A 194 10.40 -16.54 -6.63
CA ARG A 194 9.42 -16.93 -5.62
C ARG A 194 10.07 -17.74 -4.49
N LYS A 195 10.91 -18.71 -4.86
CA LYS A 195 11.65 -19.53 -3.89
C LYS A 195 12.66 -18.68 -3.11
N TYR A 196 13.42 -17.84 -3.79
CA TYR A 196 14.44 -16.97 -3.21
C TYR A 196 13.86 -16.00 -2.18
N LEU A 197 12.75 -15.34 -2.49
CA LEU A 197 12.05 -14.44 -1.56
C LEU A 197 11.59 -15.22 -0.32
N ARG A 198 10.85 -16.32 -0.53
CA ARG A 198 10.30 -17.12 0.56
C ARG A 198 11.39 -17.63 1.51
N GLU A 199 12.44 -18.26 0.98
CA GLU A 199 13.52 -18.84 1.81
C GLU A 199 14.28 -17.77 2.61
N ASN A 200 14.48 -16.57 2.06
CA ASN A 200 15.21 -15.52 2.76
C ASN A 200 14.35 -14.80 3.80
N LEU A 201 13.06 -14.58 3.54
CA LEU A 201 12.15 -13.99 4.53
C LEU A 201 11.87 -14.95 5.69
N GLU A 202 11.68 -16.25 5.41
CA GLU A 202 11.48 -17.27 6.45
C GLU A 202 12.68 -17.40 7.41
N ARG A 203 13.91 -17.12 6.93
CA ARG A 203 15.14 -17.13 7.76
C ARG A 203 15.23 -15.96 8.74
N LEU A 204 14.49 -14.89 8.51
CA LEU A 204 14.49 -13.68 9.34
C LEU A 204 13.10 -13.47 9.94
N PRO A 205 12.71 -14.28 10.94
CA PRO A 205 11.39 -14.17 11.53
C PRO A 205 11.23 -12.79 12.20
N MET A 206 9.99 -12.31 12.14
CA MET A 206 9.50 -11.16 12.91
C MET A 206 9.71 -11.35 14.39
#